data_AF-T0FSJ3-F1
#
_entry.id   AF-T0FSJ3-F1
#
_cell.length_a   1.000
_cell.length_b   1.000
_cell.length_c   1.000
_cell.angle_alpha   90.00
_cell.angle_beta   90.00
_cell.angle_gamma   90.00
#
_symmetry.space_group_name_H-M   'P 1'
#
loop_
_entity.id
_entity.type
_entity.pdbx_description
1 polymer ?
#
loop_
_entity_poly.entity_id
_entity_poly.type
_entity_poly.pdbx_seq_one_letter_code
_entity_poly.pdbx_strand_id
1 'polypeptide(L)'
;MANGIPHTHACGGNARCSTCRVLILENPSNLSPPEQKEKDLSQRKGFPKSVRLACQAQVLGDVRVRRIVLDDEDYNLTIPGSATISGEEKEIAILFSDIRDFTLFSESHLPYDVIHILNRYFYKMGDIVLKHGGKIDKYIGDGLMALFGVDGGSPREICLSALRAAKEMELELYSLNEYLKSHFHTAFRIGVGVHYGSCILGQLGHPANMSYTAIGDSVNIASRIESKTKKAGVSVLISESLYEQVRERVLKGRVFSAQLKGKTGDYKLYEIREILKKAGLNAWEEAKNSLRRIVLVRETGSWLKLVYHLACLFDKNQNWVGLSAANSFENFSKLPENGDLVQNFYQLKEWKETFNERNQTSFSFADFLALAGTVAIEKSGGPKIQIEPGRKDELLNEVVQILPLGMETQKDQLPYLKKMKLGIQDLVLVSGARTIGWLGGESFTANPYNFDNSYFHVLLRAGLEGPLLIPNDRELLKNDESRALVLDYALDPSKFFEDFKSTYLKITT
;
A
#
# COMPACT_ATOMS: atom_id res chain seq x y z
N MET A 1 27.84 -0.08 20.28
CA MET A 1 28.33 0.41 18.98
C MET A 1 29.36 1.53 19.13
N ALA A 2 29.16 2.54 19.98
CA ALA A 2 30.11 3.64 20.16
C ALA A 2 31.55 3.22 20.55
N ASN A 3 31.73 2.13 21.30
CA ASN A 3 33.05 1.60 21.70
C ASN A 3 33.42 0.25 21.03
N GLY A 4 32.73 -0.14 19.95
CA GLY A 4 33.08 -1.36 19.18
C GLY A 4 32.83 -2.71 19.87
N ILE A 5 32.28 -2.77 21.09
CA ILE A 5 32.00 -4.05 21.79
C ILE A 5 30.69 -4.67 21.25
N PRO A 6 30.74 -5.83 20.57
CA PRO A 6 29.55 -6.51 20.07
C PRO A 6 28.74 -7.10 21.24
N HIS A 7 27.43 -6.90 21.24
CA HIS A 7 26.51 -7.48 22.21
C HIS A 7 25.10 -7.59 21.60
N THR A 8 24.34 -8.58 22.05
CA THR A 8 23.03 -8.93 21.50
C THR A 8 21.96 -7.88 21.84
N HIS A 9 21.16 -7.44 20.85
CA HIS A 9 20.00 -6.58 21.10
C HIS A 9 18.87 -6.77 20.06
N ALA A 10 17.71 -7.28 20.48
CA ALA A 10 16.61 -7.53 19.55
C ALA A 10 15.88 -6.23 19.12
N CYS A 11 15.93 -5.19 19.95
CA CYS A 11 15.26 -3.90 19.70
C CYS A 11 16.15 -2.81 19.08
N GLY A 12 17.30 -3.18 18.53
CA GLY A 12 18.28 -2.19 18.01
C GLY A 12 18.95 -1.33 19.09
N GLY A 13 18.92 -1.76 20.36
CA GLY A 13 19.61 -1.07 21.46
C GLY A 13 18.82 0.04 22.14
N ASN A 14 17.49 0.01 22.11
CA ASN A 14 16.61 1.06 22.65
C ASN A 14 15.98 0.75 24.02
N ALA A 15 16.51 -0.22 24.77
CA ALA A 15 15.94 -0.73 26.03
C ALA A 15 14.45 -1.17 25.95
N ARG A 16 14.02 -1.63 24.77
CA ARG A 16 12.69 -2.24 24.55
C ARG A 16 12.71 -3.77 24.66
N CYS A 17 13.90 -4.38 24.75
CA CYS A 17 14.07 -5.81 24.97
C CYS A 17 15.07 -6.06 26.11
N SER A 18 15.11 -7.30 26.62
CA SER A 18 16.07 -7.71 27.67
C SER A 18 17.20 -8.62 27.16
N THR A 19 17.39 -8.71 25.83
CA THR A 19 18.42 -9.59 25.25
C THR A 19 19.84 -9.04 25.41
N CYS A 20 20.00 -7.74 25.67
CA CYS A 20 21.30 -7.10 25.94
C CYS A 20 21.74 -7.19 27.41
N ARG A 21 21.11 -8.04 28.23
CA ARG A 21 21.39 -8.14 29.68
C ARG A 21 22.79 -8.68 29.96
N VAL A 22 23.48 -7.99 30.87
CA VAL A 22 24.77 -8.41 31.42
C VAL A 22 24.73 -8.35 32.95
N LEU A 23 25.38 -9.32 33.58
CA LEU A 23 25.64 -9.34 35.01
C LEU A 23 26.96 -8.64 35.28
N ILE A 24 26.95 -7.61 36.12
CA ILE A 24 28.16 -6.89 36.55
C ILE A 24 28.82 -7.70 37.66
N LEU A 25 30.08 -8.08 37.46
CA LEU A 25 30.87 -8.86 38.39
C LEU A 25 31.78 -7.97 39.24
N GLU A 26 32.46 -6.99 38.63
CA GLU A 26 33.43 -6.12 39.30
C GLU A 26 33.35 -4.69 38.78
N ASN A 27 33.72 -3.72 39.63
CA ASN A 27 33.82 -2.29 39.32
C ASN A 27 32.54 -1.65 38.72
N PRO A 28 31.36 -1.79 39.37
CA PRO A 28 30.11 -1.23 38.86
C PRO A 28 30.10 0.31 38.75
N SER A 29 30.96 1.00 39.50
CA SER A 29 31.16 2.46 39.43
C SER A 29 31.75 2.92 38.10
N ASN A 30 32.36 2.03 37.32
CA ASN A 30 32.97 2.33 36.02
C ASN A 30 31.95 2.23 34.86
N LEU A 31 30.65 2.11 35.18
CA LEU A 31 29.57 2.22 34.21
C LEU A 31 28.80 3.52 34.41
N SER A 32 28.30 4.07 33.32
CA SER A 32 27.34 5.18 33.41
C SER A 32 26.16 4.81 34.30
N PRO A 33 25.59 5.77 35.05
CA PRO A 33 24.35 5.55 35.77
C PRO A 33 23.25 5.06 34.82
N PRO A 34 22.32 4.19 35.27
CA PRO A 34 21.22 3.74 34.44
C PRO A 34 20.37 4.90 33.94
N GLU A 35 20.16 4.97 32.63
CA GLU A 35 19.22 5.92 32.02
C GLU A 35 17.77 5.55 32.38
N GLN A 36 16.83 6.47 32.19
CA GLN A 36 15.42 6.25 32.58
C GLN A 36 14.82 5.00 31.92
N LYS A 37 15.08 4.78 30.63
CA LYS A 37 14.59 3.59 29.90
C LYS A 37 15.08 2.28 30.50
N GLU A 38 16.34 2.24 30.95
CA GLU A 38 16.92 1.08 31.62
C GLU A 38 16.27 0.87 33.00
N LYS A 39 16.11 1.95 33.79
CA LYS A 39 15.45 1.89 35.11
C LYS A 39 14.02 1.35 35.00
N ASP A 40 13.25 1.86 34.05
CA ASP A 40 11.86 1.45 33.84
C ASP A 40 11.76 -0.04 33.49
N LEU A 41 12.61 -0.54 32.58
CA LEU A 41 12.62 -1.96 32.22
C LEU A 41 13.10 -2.83 33.37
N SER A 42 14.15 -2.40 34.08
CA SER A 42 14.72 -3.09 35.24
C SER A 42 13.69 -3.26 36.35
N GLN A 43 12.96 -2.19 36.68
CA GLN A 43 11.91 -2.22 37.69
C GLN A 43 10.76 -3.13 37.26
N ARG A 44 10.30 -3.02 36.01
CA ARG A 44 9.19 -3.82 35.48
C ARG A 44 9.50 -5.32 35.45
N LYS A 45 10.75 -5.70 35.19
CA LYS A 45 11.19 -7.10 35.09
C LYS A 45 11.83 -7.64 36.37
N GLY A 46 11.98 -6.81 37.40
CA GLY A 46 12.57 -7.20 38.68
C GLY A 46 14.05 -7.58 38.57
N PHE A 47 14.83 -6.88 37.74
CA PHE A 47 16.26 -7.15 37.64
C PHE A 47 16.97 -6.74 38.94
N PRO A 48 17.92 -7.56 39.44
CA PRO A 48 18.77 -7.15 40.55
C PRO A 48 19.68 -6.00 40.12
N LYS A 49 20.15 -5.19 41.08
CA LYS A 49 21.04 -4.03 40.80
C LYS A 49 22.33 -4.41 40.08
N SER A 50 22.76 -5.67 40.18
CA SER A 50 23.92 -6.23 39.48
C SER A 50 23.67 -6.52 38.01
N VAL A 51 22.43 -6.40 37.51
CA VAL A 51 22.11 -6.63 36.09
C VAL A 51 21.88 -5.30 35.40
N ARG A 52 22.57 -5.09 34.28
CA ARG A 52 22.48 -3.91 33.42
C ARG A 52 22.07 -4.28 32.01
N LEU A 53 21.54 -3.32 31.27
CA LEU A 53 21.36 -3.41 29.83
C LEU A 53 22.64 -2.92 29.15
N ALA A 54 23.42 -3.81 28.55
CA ALA A 54 24.67 -3.46 27.87
C ALA A 54 24.45 -2.41 26.76
N CYS A 55 23.27 -2.43 26.14
CA CYS A 55 22.89 -1.48 25.11
C CYS A 55 22.61 -0.06 25.61
N GLN A 56 22.49 0.16 26.93
CA GLN A 56 22.29 1.49 27.54
C GLN A 56 23.46 1.93 28.44
N ALA A 57 24.37 1.01 28.77
CA ALA A 57 25.49 1.30 29.64
C ALA A 57 26.70 1.79 28.82
N GLN A 58 27.23 2.96 29.19
CA GLN A 58 28.53 3.43 28.71
C GLN A 58 29.62 2.97 29.67
N VAL A 59 30.74 2.50 29.11
CA VAL A 59 31.91 2.07 29.88
C VAL A 59 32.82 3.28 30.09
N LEU A 60 33.05 3.64 31.36
CA LEU A 60 33.85 4.79 31.80
C LEU A 60 35.24 4.38 32.33
N GLY A 61 35.46 3.08 32.53
CA GLY A 61 36.71 2.47 32.98
C GLY A 61 36.60 0.95 33.00
N ASP A 62 37.61 0.25 33.53
CA ASP A 62 37.64 -1.22 33.50
C ASP A 62 36.50 -1.83 34.34
N VAL A 63 35.66 -2.64 33.68
CA VAL A 63 34.51 -3.31 34.28
C VAL A 63 34.52 -4.78 33.88
N ARG A 64 34.26 -5.68 34.84
CA ARG A 64 34.07 -7.11 34.54
C ARG A 64 32.59 -7.42 34.47
N VAL A 65 32.15 -7.94 33.34
CA VAL A 65 30.75 -8.34 33.13
C VAL A 65 30.66 -9.78 32.64
N ARG A 66 29.56 -10.45 32.94
CA ARG A 66 29.18 -11.75 32.41
C ARG A 66 27.93 -11.58 31.56
N ARG A 67 27.96 -12.07 30.32
CA ARG A 67 26.75 -12.13 29.48
C ARG A 67 25.77 -13.14 30.06
N ILE A 68 24.49 -12.78 30.11
CA ILE A 68 23.43 -13.64 30.68
C ILE A 68 22.73 -14.45 29.57
N VAL A 69 22.81 -14.00 28.32
CA VAL A 69 22.26 -14.67 27.12
C VAL A 69 23.46 -15.26 26.36
N LEU A 70 23.56 -16.58 26.31
CA LEU A 70 24.77 -17.30 25.87
C LEU A 70 24.43 -18.71 25.36
N ASP A 71 24.11 -18.83 24.09
CA ASP A 71 24.58 -19.94 23.26
C ASP A 71 24.85 -19.44 21.82
N ASP A 72 25.52 -20.27 21.01
CA ASP A 72 25.81 -19.97 19.60
C ASP A 72 24.52 -19.77 18.79
N GLU A 73 23.40 -20.31 19.25
CA GLU A 73 22.07 -20.18 18.65
C GLU A 73 21.55 -18.74 18.79
N ASP A 74 21.58 -18.17 20.01
CA ASP A 74 21.26 -16.76 20.28
C ASP A 74 22.16 -15.77 19.50
N TYR A 75 23.46 -16.11 19.35
CA TYR A 75 24.39 -15.30 18.56
C TYR A 75 24.03 -15.34 17.07
N ASN A 76 23.81 -16.53 16.50
CA ASN A 76 23.44 -16.72 15.09
C ASN A 76 22.10 -16.06 14.74
N LEU A 77 21.14 -15.99 15.69
CA LEU A 77 19.87 -15.28 15.52
C LEU A 77 20.01 -13.75 15.47
N THR A 78 21.17 -13.18 15.82
CA THR A 78 21.35 -11.72 15.98
C THR A 78 22.52 -11.09 15.21
N ILE A 79 23.25 -11.83 14.36
CA ILE A 79 24.34 -11.27 13.54
C ILE A 79 23.80 -10.29 12.48
N PRO A 80 24.28 -9.02 12.43
CA PRO A 80 23.98 -8.08 11.36
C PRO A 80 24.68 -8.54 10.07
N GLY A 81 23.94 -9.29 9.26
CA GLY A 81 24.44 -9.94 8.04
C GLY A 81 23.42 -10.90 7.42
N SER A 82 22.46 -11.38 8.23
CA SER A 82 21.19 -11.96 7.76
C SER A 82 20.07 -10.96 8.03
N ALA A 83 19.60 -10.28 6.98
CA ALA A 83 18.75 -9.09 7.07
C ALA A 83 17.27 -9.36 7.42
N THR A 84 16.92 -10.37 8.21
CA THR A 84 15.51 -10.81 8.27
C THR A 84 14.88 -11.11 9.64
N ILE A 85 15.60 -11.07 10.77
CA ILE A 85 14.98 -11.37 12.10
C ILE A 85 14.73 -10.11 12.96
N SER A 86 15.15 -8.91 12.53
CA SER A 86 14.87 -7.67 13.25
C SER A 86 13.42 -7.21 13.02
N GLY A 87 12.58 -7.28 14.05
CA GLY A 87 11.24 -6.70 14.00
C GLY A 87 11.24 -5.17 14.06
N GLU A 88 10.28 -4.55 13.38
CA GLU A 88 10.04 -3.11 13.32
C GLU A 88 8.88 -2.73 14.25
N GLU A 89 9.06 -1.72 15.11
CA GLU A 89 7.96 -1.18 15.91
C GLU A 89 7.06 -0.29 15.03
N LYS A 90 5.78 -0.65 14.90
CA LYS A 90 4.77 0.12 14.15
C LYS A 90 3.45 0.19 14.91
N GLU A 91 2.77 1.31 14.76
CA GLU A 91 1.36 1.41 15.12
C GLU A 91 0.49 0.93 13.95
N ILE A 92 -0.34 -0.06 14.22
CA ILE A 92 -1.21 -0.67 13.20
C ILE A 92 -2.59 -0.96 13.77
N ALA A 93 -3.56 -1.20 12.90
CA ALA A 93 -4.83 -1.78 13.29
C ALA A 93 -4.80 -3.31 13.13
N ILE A 94 -5.13 -4.02 14.20
CA ILE A 94 -5.17 -5.47 14.28
C ILE A 94 -6.63 -5.89 14.38
N LEU A 95 -7.05 -6.76 13.47
CA LEU A 95 -8.40 -7.31 13.41
C LEU A 95 -8.35 -8.80 13.74
N PHE A 96 -9.21 -9.22 14.65
CA PHE A 96 -9.54 -10.63 14.89
C PHE A 96 -10.99 -10.86 14.52
N SER A 97 -11.27 -11.94 13.79
CA SER A 97 -12.63 -12.42 13.53
C SER A 97 -12.73 -13.89 13.93
N ASP A 98 -13.86 -14.28 14.49
CA ASP A 98 -14.13 -15.67 14.90
C ASP A 98 -15.60 -16.04 14.66
N ILE A 99 -15.87 -17.30 14.28
CA ILE A 99 -17.23 -17.79 14.06
C ILE A 99 -17.88 -18.13 15.41
N ARG A 100 -19.13 -17.74 15.59
CA ARG A 100 -19.86 -18.03 16.82
C ARG A 100 -20.42 -19.43 16.80
N ASP A 101 -20.10 -20.14 17.88
CA ASP A 101 -20.62 -21.47 18.18
C ASP A 101 -20.26 -22.50 17.07
N PHE A 102 -19.12 -22.28 16.39
CA PHE A 102 -18.63 -23.15 15.30
C PHE A 102 -18.38 -24.59 15.74
N THR A 103 -17.98 -24.81 16.99
CA THR A 103 -17.80 -26.17 17.55
C THR A 103 -19.07 -27.01 17.40
N LEU A 104 -20.25 -26.42 17.59
CA LEU A 104 -21.52 -27.14 17.40
C LEU A 104 -21.73 -27.52 15.92
N PHE A 105 -21.30 -26.66 15.00
CA PHE A 105 -21.33 -26.96 13.57
C PHE A 105 -20.36 -28.09 13.21
N SER A 106 -19.12 -28.04 13.70
CA SER A 106 -18.11 -29.07 13.38
C SER A 106 -18.40 -30.44 13.99
N GLU A 107 -19.07 -30.50 15.14
CA GLU A 107 -19.51 -31.76 15.76
C GLU A 107 -20.71 -32.40 15.05
N SER A 108 -21.52 -31.61 14.35
CA SER A 108 -22.75 -32.08 13.71
C SER A 108 -22.60 -32.40 12.22
N HIS A 109 -21.41 -32.18 11.64
CA HIS A 109 -21.15 -32.32 10.20
C HIS A 109 -19.93 -33.19 9.93
N LEU A 110 -19.85 -33.77 8.73
CA LEU A 110 -18.70 -34.57 8.32
C LEU A 110 -17.46 -33.67 8.15
N PRO A 111 -16.25 -34.16 8.48
CA PRO A 111 -15.03 -33.33 8.42
C PRO A 111 -14.76 -32.65 7.08
N TYR A 112 -15.07 -33.30 5.96
CA TYR A 112 -14.91 -32.71 4.62
C TYR A 112 -15.90 -31.56 4.36
N ASP A 113 -17.14 -31.66 4.87
CA ASP A 113 -18.12 -30.57 4.78
C ASP A 113 -17.68 -29.38 5.62
N VAL A 114 -17.15 -29.65 6.82
CA VAL A 114 -16.60 -28.62 7.71
C VAL A 114 -15.45 -27.87 7.02
N ILE A 115 -14.51 -28.60 6.43
CA ILE A 115 -13.37 -28.02 5.69
C ILE A 115 -13.86 -27.21 4.48
N HIS A 116 -14.80 -27.73 3.70
CA HIS A 116 -15.38 -27.04 2.54
C HIS A 116 -16.00 -25.69 2.93
N ILE A 117 -16.84 -25.69 3.96
CA ILE A 117 -17.48 -24.48 4.46
C ILE A 117 -16.47 -23.50 5.04
N LEU A 118 -15.50 -24.00 5.80
CA LEU A 118 -14.49 -23.15 6.42
C LEU A 118 -13.60 -22.48 5.37
N ASN A 119 -13.18 -23.20 4.33
CA ASN A 119 -12.44 -22.64 3.20
C ASN A 119 -13.26 -21.58 2.45
N ARG A 120 -14.56 -21.81 2.24
CA ARG A 120 -15.45 -20.85 1.59
C ARG A 120 -15.65 -19.58 2.42
N TYR A 121 -15.73 -19.72 3.75
CA TYR A 121 -15.73 -18.60 4.69
C TYR A 121 -14.40 -17.82 4.62
N PHE A 122 -13.26 -18.50 4.75
CA PHE A 122 -11.95 -17.86 4.73
C PHE A 122 -11.61 -17.19 3.40
N TYR A 123 -12.07 -17.75 2.28
CA TYR A 123 -11.95 -17.12 0.97
C TYR A 123 -12.67 -15.77 0.96
N LYS A 124 -13.96 -15.75 1.34
CA LYS A 124 -14.78 -14.52 1.34
C LYS A 124 -14.26 -13.47 2.32
N MET A 125 -13.94 -13.86 3.54
CA MET A 125 -13.43 -12.92 4.55
C MET A 125 -12.03 -12.44 4.19
N GLY A 126 -11.20 -13.31 3.61
CA GLY A 126 -9.87 -12.97 3.12
C GLY A 126 -9.91 -11.93 2.00
N ASP A 127 -10.77 -12.12 0.99
CA ASP A 127 -10.96 -11.15 -0.11
C ASP A 127 -11.33 -9.76 0.43
N ILE A 128 -12.17 -9.69 1.47
CA ILE A 128 -12.55 -8.42 2.10
C ILE A 128 -11.36 -7.78 2.82
N VAL A 129 -10.55 -8.54 3.56
CA VAL A 129 -9.32 -8.01 4.18
C VAL A 129 -8.42 -7.39 3.12
N LEU A 130 -8.15 -8.12 2.04
CA LEU A 130 -7.25 -7.70 0.96
C LEU A 130 -7.81 -6.46 0.22
N LYS A 131 -9.12 -6.44 -0.06
CA LYS A 131 -9.83 -5.32 -0.71
C LYS A 131 -9.68 -4.00 0.05
N HIS A 132 -9.61 -4.05 1.37
CA HIS A 132 -9.41 -2.88 2.23
C HIS A 132 -7.95 -2.62 2.60
N GLY A 133 -6.99 -3.26 1.92
CA GLY A 133 -5.56 -3.04 2.13
C GLY A 133 -5.01 -3.65 3.42
N GLY A 134 -5.73 -4.61 4.00
CA GLY A 134 -5.21 -5.43 5.08
C GLY A 134 -4.37 -6.59 4.54
N LYS A 135 -3.48 -7.12 5.38
CA LYS A 135 -2.76 -8.38 5.15
C LYS A 135 -3.31 -9.43 6.11
N ILE A 136 -3.63 -10.61 5.58
CA ILE A 136 -3.99 -11.76 6.41
C ILE A 136 -2.71 -12.28 7.05
N ASP A 137 -2.68 -12.31 8.37
CA ASP A 137 -1.52 -12.78 9.13
C ASP A 137 -1.57 -14.30 9.29
N LYS A 138 -2.68 -14.81 9.84
CA LYS A 138 -2.95 -16.26 9.89
C LYS A 138 -4.42 -16.59 10.15
N TYR A 139 -4.78 -17.83 9.85
CA TYR A 139 -6.03 -18.46 10.28
C TYR A 139 -5.80 -19.21 11.59
N ILE A 140 -6.72 -19.10 12.54
CA ILE A 140 -6.61 -19.64 13.90
C ILE A 140 -7.90 -20.40 14.21
N GLY A 141 -7.90 -21.72 14.02
CA GLY A 141 -9.12 -22.51 14.13
C GLY A 141 -10.13 -22.08 13.07
N ASP A 142 -11.29 -21.58 13.49
CA ASP A 142 -12.35 -21.01 12.68
C ASP A 142 -12.28 -19.47 12.53
N GLY A 143 -11.31 -18.86 13.19
CA GLY A 143 -11.05 -17.42 13.12
C GLY A 143 -9.91 -17.02 12.19
N LEU A 144 -9.73 -15.72 12.02
CA LEU A 144 -8.60 -15.12 11.31
C LEU A 144 -8.06 -13.90 12.04
N MET A 145 -6.77 -13.64 11.81
CA MET A 145 -6.07 -12.42 12.22
C MET A 145 -5.61 -11.65 10.98
N ALA A 146 -5.86 -10.35 10.97
CA ALA A 146 -5.46 -9.44 9.89
C ALA A 146 -4.80 -8.17 10.43
N LEU A 147 -3.87 -7.64 9.64
CA LEU A 147 -3.03 -6.49 9.96
C LEU A 147 -3.26 -5.37 8.93
N PHE A 148 -3.53 -4.16 9.39
CA PHE A 148 -3.73 -2.99 8.53
C PHE A 148 -2.68 -1.93 8.87
N GLY A 149 -2.07 -1.34 7.84
CA GLY A 149 -0.99 -0.35 8.00
C GLY A 149 0.43 -0.92 8.03
N VAL A 150 0.61 -2.20 7.65
CA VAL A 150 1.94 -2.84 7.53
C VAL A 150 2.88 -2.06 6.61
N ASP A 151 2.35 -1.59 5.48
CA ASP A 151 3.07 -0.81 4.46
C ASP A 151 3.02 0.71 4.74
N GLY A 152 2.59 1.12 5.93
CA GLY A 152 2.38 2.51 6.31
C GLY A 152 1.00 3.07 5.96
N GLY A 153 0.76 4.33 6.32
CA GLY A 153 -0.51 5.04 6.14
C GLY A 153 -0.77 6.00 7.29
N SER A 154 -1.73 6.93 7.12
CA SER A 154 -2.14 7.76 8.26
C SER A 154 -2.91 6.91 9.29
N PRO A 155 -2.77 7.18 10.61
CA PRO A 155 -3.51 6.45 11.65
C PRO A 155 -5.02 6.36 11.39
N ARG A 156 -5.61 7.45 10.90
CA ARG A 156 -7.02 7.53 10.53
C ARG A 156 -7.38 6.58 9.39
N GLU A 157 -6.60 6.55 8.31
CA GLU A 157 -6.86 5.67 7.17
C GLU A 157 -6.68 4.20 7.54
N ILE A 158 -5.64 3.87 8.30
CA ILE A 158 -5.38 2.53 8.81
C ILE A 158 -6.60 2.03 9.60
N CYS A 159 -7.09 2.84 10.55
CA CYS A 159 -8.24 2.48 11.37
C CYS A 159 -9.54 2.39 10.55
N LEU A 160 -9.75 3.29 9.59
CA LEU A 160 -10.93 3.26 8.71
C LEU A 160 -10.93 2.04 7.80
N SER A 161 -9.79 1.64 7.24
CA SER A 161 -9.66 0.45 6.42
C SER A 161 -9.99 -0.82 7.20
N ALA A 162 -9.44 -0.98 8.40
CA ALA A 162 -9.76 -2.11 9.28
C ALA A 162 -11.25 -2.16 9.65
N LEU A 163 -11.84 -1.00 9.97
CA LEU A 163 -13.26 -0.91 10.31
C LEU A 163 -14.19 -1.17 9.11
N ARG A 164 -13.81 -0.70 7.91
CA ARG A 164 -14.54 -1.00 6.67
C ARG A 164 -14.51 -2.49 6.36
N ALA A 165 -13.36 -3.14 6.53
CA ALA A 165 -13.25 -4.59 6.42
C ALA A 165 -14.17 -5.30 7.41
N ALA A 166 -14.14 -4.93 8.69
CA ALA A 166 -14.99 -5.52 9.72
C ALA A 166 -16.50 -5.42 9.40
N LYS A 167 -16.96 -4.25 8.92
CA LYS A 167 -18.37 -4.05 8.53
C LYS A 167 -18.74 -4.77 7.24
N GLU A 168 -17.82 -4.85 6.27
CA GLU A 168 -18.08 -5.59 5.04
C GLU A 168 -18.08 -7.12 5.27
N MET A 169 -17.27 -7.64 6.18
CA MET A 169 -17.33 -9.05 6.62
C MET A 169 -18.70 -9.41 7.21
N GLU A 170 -19.25 -8.52 8.04
CA GLU A 170 -20.60 -8.68 8.57
C GLU A 170 -21.64 -8.75 7.45
N LEU A 171 -21.52 -7.90 6.42
CA LEU A 171 -22.43 -7.88 5.28
C LEU A 171 -22.30 -9.14 4.41
N GLU A 172 -21.08 -9.54 4.05
CA GLU A 172 -20.82 -10.72 3.22
C GLU A 172 -21.26 -12.02 3.91
N LEU A 173 -21.24 -12.05 5.25
CA LEU A 173 -21.75 -13.18 6.01
C LEU A 173 -23.24 -13.42 5.76
N TYR A 174 -24.04 -12.37 5.53
CA TYR A 174 -25.46 -12.56 5.16
C TYR A 174 -25.58 -13.33 3.84
N SER A 175 -24.79 -12.98 2.83
CA SER A 175 -24.77 -13.68 1.54
C SER A 175 -24.27 -15.12 1.68
N LEU A 176 -23.25 -15.37 2.52
CA LEU A 176 -22.80 -16.74 2.81
C LEU A 176 -23.87 -17.55 3.56
N ASN A 177 -24.63 -16.92 4.46
CA ASN A 177 -25.67 -17.59 5.22
C ASN A 177 -26.84 -18.08 4.36
N GLU A 178 -27.15 -17.43 3.24
CA GLU A 178 -28.16 -17.95 2.31
C GLU A 178 -27.74 -19.30 1.70
N TYR A 179 -26.45 -19.47 1.42
CA TYR A 179 -25.89 -20.75 1.01
C TYR A 179 -25.91 -21.79 2.15
N LEU A 180 -25.52 -21.40 3.37
CA LEU A 180 -25.51 -22.31 4.52
C LEU A 180 -26.92 -22.78 4.92
N LYS A 181 -27.93 -21.92 4.85
CA LYS A 181 -29.31 -22.30 5.14
C LYS A 181 -29.86 -23.31 4.14
N SER A 182 -29.53 -23.15 2.86
CA SER A 182 -30.03 -24.00 1.78
C SER A 182 -29.39 -25.39 1.74
N HIS A 183 -28.11 -25.50 2.13
CA HIS A 183 -27.35 -26.75 2.01
C HIS A 183 -27.07 -27.44 3.35
N PHE A 184 -27.06 -26.70 4.46
CA PHE A 184 -26.63 -27.19 5.78
C PHE A 184 -27.62 -26.81 6.90
N HIS A 185 -28.76 -26.20 6.57
CA HIS A 185 -29.80 -25.79 7.52
C HIS A 185 -29.28 -24.98 8.73
N THR A 186 -28.21 -24.20 8.50
CA THR A 186 -27.55 -23.43 9.55
C THR A 186 -27.24 -22.01 9.07
N ALA A 187 -26.91 -21.14 10.02
CA ALA A 187 -26.42 -19.80 9.76
C ALA A 187 -25.34 -19.45 10.77
N PHE A 188 -24.25 -18.89 10.27
CA PHE A 188 -23.16 -18.41 11.10
C PHE A 188 -23.41 -16.99 11.58
N ARG A 189 -22.83 -16.70 12.75
CA ARG A 189 -22.59 -15.35 13.23
C ARG A 189 -21.09 -15.20 13.43
N ILE A 190 -20.58 -13.98 13.38
CA ILE A 190 -19.18 -13.70 13.66
C ILE A 190 -19.04 -12.69 14.78
N GLY A 191 -17.94 -12.78 15.52
CA GLY A 191 -17.43 -11.71 16.36
C GLY A 191 -16.17 -11.13 15.73
N VAL A 192 -16.08 -9.79 15.67
CA VAL A 192 -14.95 -9.06 15.12
C VAL A 192 -14.47 -8.04 16.14
N GLY A 193 -13.21 -8.16 16.56
CA GLY A 193 -12.54 -7.22 17.42
C GLY A 193 -11.45 -6.47 16.68
N VAL A 194 -11.44 -5.14 16.78
CA VAL A 194 -10.41 -4.31 16.13
C VAL A 194 -9.75 -3.40 17.15
N HIS A 195 -8.41 -3.37 17.14
CA HIS A 195 -7.61 -2.52 18.02
C HIS A 195 -6.52 -1.81 17.24
N TYR A 196 -6.33 -0.51 17.52
CA TYR A 196 -5.21 0.27 17.02
C TYR A 196 -4.18 0.49 18.13
N GLY A 197 -2.92 0.16 17.88
CA GLY A 197 -1.83 0.37 18.84
C GLY A 197 -0.46 -0.13 18.35
N SER A 198 0.56 0.14 19.16
CA SER A 198 1.96 -0.24 18.87
C SER A 198 2.20 -1.75 19.02
N CYS A 199 2.87 -2.34 18.04
CA CYS A 199 3.38 -3.70 18.10
C CYS A 199 4.71 -3.81 17.32
N ILE A 200 5.38 -4.95 17.47
CA ILE A 200 6.55 -5.30 16.68
C ILE A 200 6.10 -6.16 15.50
N LEU A 201 6.31 -5.69 14.29
CA LEU A 201 6.14 -6.46 13.07
C LEU A 201 7.46 -7.12 12.69
N GLY A 202 7.46 -8.42 12.49
CA GLY A 202 8.71 -9.11 12.18
C GLY A 202 8.50 -10.53 11.71
N GLN A 203 9.60 -11.09 11.26
CA GLN A 203 9.69 -12.44 10.76
C GLN A 203 9.94 -13.38 11.95
N LEU A 204 8.99 -14.28 12.23
CA LEU A 204 9.00 -15.19 13.38
C LEU A 204 8.76 -16.63 12.90
N GLY A 205 9.58 -17.56 13.41
CA GLY A 205 9.44 -18.99 13.15
C GLY A 205 10.78 -19.67 12.92
N HIS A 206 10.74 -20.98 12.68
CA HIS A 206 11.91 -21.73 12.22
C HIS A 206 12.33 -21.21 10.83
N PRO A 207 13.62 -21.15 10.47
CA PRO A 207 14.07 -20.65 9.15
C PRO A 207 13.39 -21.33 7.95
N ALA A 208 13.06 -22.61 8.06
CA ALA A 208 12.32 -23.36 7.02
C ALA A 208 10.81 -23.00 6.93
N ASN A 209 10.26 -22.27 7.90
CA ASN A 209 8.86 -21.86 7.94
C ASN A 209 8.73 -20.53 8.70
N MET A 210 9.21 -19.45 8.08
CA MET A 210 9.13 -18.10 8.64
C MET A 210 7.78 -17.45 8.31
N SER A 211 7.14 -16.87 9.33
CA SER A 211 5.91 -16.08 9.18
C SER A 211 6.18 -14.61 9.50
N TYR A 212 5.72 -13.70 8.63
CA TYR A 212 5.75 -12.27 8.95
C TYR A 212 4.50 -11.93 9.77
N THR A 213 4.68 -11.49 11.02
CA THR A 213 3.57 -11.37 11.97
C THR A 213 3.75 -10.21 12.95
N ALA A 214 2.67 -9.84 13.62
CA ALA A 214 2.67 -8.86 14.70
C ALA A 214 2.83 -9.53 16.06
N ILE A 215 3.71 -8.97 16.90
CA ILE A 215 3.94 -9.41 18.27
C ILE A 215 3.81 -8.21 19.19
N GLY A 216 3.08 -8.37 20.28
CA GLY A 216 2.99 -7.34 21.29
C GLY A 216 1.67 -7.35 22.02
N ASP A 217 1.52 -6.36 22.89
CA ASP A 217 0.36 -6.28 23.73
C ASP A 217 -0.93 -5.98 22.96
N SER A 218 -0.83 -5.16 21.92
CA SER A 218 -1.93 -4.80 21.04
C SER A 218 -2.57 -6.01 20.34
N VAL A 219 -1.80 -7.05 20.02
CA VAL A 219 -2.35 -8.31 19.46
C VAL A 219 -3.27 -8.99 20.46
N ASN A 220 -2.83 -9.09 21.71
CA ASN A 220 -3.63 -9.71 22.78
C ASN A 220 -4.88 -8.88 23.11
N ILE A 221 -4.79 -7.55 23.07
CA ILE A 221 -5.94 -6.67 23.26
C ILE A 221 -6.96 -6.90 22.15
N ALA A 222 -6.53 -6.92 20.88
CA ALA A 222 -7.42 -7.13 19.74
C ALA A 222 -8.21 -8.44 19.83
N SER A 223 -7.52 -9.56 20.10
CA SER A 223 -8.16 -10.87 20.30
C SER A 223 -9.15 -10.86 21.47
N ARG A 224 -8.81 -10.20 22.59
CA ARG A 224 -9.73 -10.13 23.74
C ARG A 224 -10.95 -9.28 23.45
N ILE A 225 -10.82 -8.22 22.64
CA ILE A 225 -11.95 -7.40 22.20
C ILE A 225 -12.92 -8.23 21.36
N GLU A 226 -12.40 -9.02 20.42
CA GLU A 226 -13.21 -9.98 19.64
C GLU A 226 -14.03 -10.84 20.60
N SER A 227 -13.39 -11.45 21.60
CA SER A 227 -14.08 -12.39 22.49
C SER A 227 -15.13 -11.71 23.38
N LYS A 228 -15.06 -10.39 23.59
CA LYS A 228 -16.10 -9.61 24.29
C LYS A 228 -17.34 -9.39 23.45
N THR A 229 -17.25 -9.47 22.11
CA THR A 229 -18.41 -9.25 21.24
C THR A 229 -19.54 -10.27 21.54
N LYS A 230 -19.20 -11.51 21.95
CA LYS A 230 -20.17 -12.53 22.43
C LYS A 230 -21.01 -12.04 23.62
N LYS A 231 -20.37 -11.50 24.66
CA LYS A 231 -21.06 -10.99 25.85
C LYS A 231 -21.81 -9.69 25.58
N ALA A 232 -21.28 -8.86 24.68
CA ALA A 232 -21.89 -7.60 24.28
C ALA A 232 -23.10 -7.77 23.33
N GLY A 233 -23.26 -8.94 22.71
CA GLY A 233 -24.33 -9.20 21.77
C GLY A 233 -24.22 -8.32 20.51
N VAL A 234 -23.00 -8.12 20.03
CA VAL A 234 -22.68 -7.36 18.82
C VAL A 234 -21.75 -8.17 17.93
N SER A 235 -21.71 -7.84 16.65
CA SER A 235 -20.79 -8.40 15.67
C SER A 235 -19.42 -7.73 15.72
N VAL A 236 -19.36 -6.40 15.88
CA VAL A 236 -18.11 -5.62 15.79
C VAL A 236 -17.91 -4.78 17.05
N LEU A 237 -16.72 -4.90 17.66
CA LEU A 237 -16.24 -3.99 18.73
C LEU A 237 -14.88 -3.42 18.37
N ILE A 238 -14.68 -2.15 18.71
CA ILE A 238 -13.39 -1.47 18.57
C ILE A 238 -12.88 -0.91 19.90
N SER A 239 -11.56 -0.79 20.05
CA SER A 239 -10.95 -0.12 21.22
C SER A 239 -11.16 1.39 21.20
N GLU A 240 -11.04 2.03 22.38
CA GLU A 240 -10.99 3.50 22.51
C GLU A 240 -9.93 4.13 21.60
N SER A 241 -8.72 3.57 21.56
CA SER A 241 -7.63 4.04 20.69
C SER A 241 -7.98 4.05 19.21
N LEU A 242 -8.76 3.08 18.73
CA LEU A 242 -9.22 3.05 17.34
C LEU A 242 -10.35 4.06 17.14
N TYR A 243 -11.30 4.10 18.07
CA TYR A 243 -12.43 5.02 18.03
C TYR A 243 -11.97 6.48 17.96
N GLU A 244 -10.94 6.87 18.71
CA GLU A 244 -10.36 8.21 18.67
C GLU A 244 -9.89 8.62 17.27
N GLN A 245 -9.31 7.70 16.50
CA GLN A 245 -8.87 7.96 15.13
C GLN A 245 -10.03 8.15 14.14
N VAL A 246 -11.19 7.56 14.43
CA VAL A 246 -12.32 7.49 13.48
C VAL A 246 -13.60 8.18 13.95
N ARG A 247 -13.64 8.77 15.15
CA ARG A 247 -14.87 9.31 15.79
C ARG A 247 -15.67 10.27 14.92
N GLU A 248 -15.03 11.03 14.04
CA GLU A 248 -15.67 11.97 13.10
C GLU A 248 -16.29 11.30 11.87
N ARG A 249 -16.06 10.00 11.70
CA ARG A 249 -16.38 9.21 10.50
C ARG A 249 -17.30 8.05 10.80
N VAL A 250 -17.81 7.95 12.02
CA VAL A 250 -18.57 6.79 12.47
C VAL A 250 -19.75 7.26 13.32
N LEU A 251 -20.88 6.58 13.17
CA LEU A 251 -21.96 6.65 14.12
C LEU A 251 -21.73 5.59 15.19
N LYS A 252 -21.37 6.04 16.40
CA LYS A 252 -21.20 5.14 17.55
C LYS A 252 -22.54 4.53 17.96
N GLY A 253 -22.52 3.25 18.31
CA GLY A 253 -23.60 2.54 18.97
C GLY A 253 -23.43 2.55 20.48
N ARG A 254 -23.60 1.37 21.10
CA ARG A 254 -23.37 1.16 22.53
C ARG A 254 -21.89 1.28 22.89
N VAL A 255 -21.64 1.68 24.13
CA VAL A 255 -20.31 1.71 24.73
C VAL A 255 -20.29 0.71 25.87
N PHE A 256 -19.25 -0.11 25.94
CA PHE A 256 -19.08 -1.15 26.95
C PHE A 256 -17.82 -0.87 27.76
N SER A 257 -17.90 -1.01 29.09
CA SER A 257 -16.70 -1.15 29.92
C SER A 257 -16.39 -2.64 30.08
N ALA A 258 -15.17 -3.05 29.79
CA ALA A 258 -14.76 -4.45 29.86
C ALA A 258 -13.39 -4.61 30.48
N GLN A 259 -13.29 -5.51 31.46
CA GLN A 259 -12.02 -6.04 31.93
C GLN A 259 -11.51 -7.09 30.96
N LEU A 260 -10.33 -6.85 30.41
CA LEU A 260 -9.65 -7.79 29.52
C LEU A 260 -8.81 -8.74 30.38
N LYS A 261 -8.96 -10.06 30.19
CA LYS A 261 -8.29 -11.08 31.01
C LYS A 261 -6.79 -10.82 31.07
N GLY A 262 -6.18 -10.71 32.25
CA GLY A 262 -4.74 -10.42 32.38
C GLY A 262 -4.34 -8.98 32.04
N LYS A 263 -5.30 -8.04 32.08
CA LYS A 263 -5.06 -6.59 32.10
C LYS A 263 -5.63 -5.96 33.36
N THR A 264 -4.94 -4.94 33.84
CA THR A 264 -5.37 -4.07 34.93
C THR A 264 -6.15 -2.91 34.35
N GLY A 265 -7.31 -2.62 34.93
CA GLY A 265 -8.16 -1.50 34.52
C GLY A 265 -9.31 -1.90 33.59
N ASP A 266 -10.23 -0.96 33.46
CA ASP A 266 -11.43 -1.07 32.64
C ASP A 266 -11.17 -0.47 31.26
N TYR A 267 -11.44 -1.23 30.21
CA TYR A 267 -11.26 -0.79 28.82
C TYR A 267 -12.62 -0.43 28.22
N LYS A 268 -12.71 0.76 27.63
CA LYS A 268 -13.90 1.16 26.86
C LYS A 268 -13.85 0.56 25.46
N LEU A 269 -14.93 -0.13 25.11
CA LEU A 269 -15.15 -0.73 23.81
C LEU A 269 -16.37 -0.09 23.15
N TYR A 270 -16.30 0.13 21.85
CA TYR A 270 -17.32 0.85 21.10
C TYR A 270 -17.92 -0.08 20.04
N GLU A 271 -19.24 -0.18 20.03
CA GLU A 271 -19.99 -0.69 18.89
C GLU A 271 -20.05 0.39 17.82
N ILE A 272 -19.84 0.02 16.56
CA ILE A 272 -19.99 0.93 15.42
C ILE A 272 -21.20 0.51 14.59
N ARG A 273 -22.20 1.38 14.55
CA ARG A 273 -23.41 1.15 13.76
C ARG A 273 -23.15 1.39 12.29
N GLU A 274 -22.56 2.54 11.98
CA GLU A 274 -22.36 3.00 10.62
C GLU A 274 -21.03 3.72 10.47
N ILE A 275 -20.39 3.55 9.31
CA ILE A 275 -19.26 4.37 8.89
C ILE A 275 -19.86 5.49 8.04
N LEU A 276 -19.85 6.71 8.58
CA LEU A 276 -20.33 7.88 7.87
C LEU A 276 -19.51 8.06 6.59
N LYS A 277 -20.22 8.09 5.45
CA LYS A 277 -19.70 8.72 4.23
C LYS A 277 -19.25 10.12 4.67
N LYS A 278 -17.99 10.49 4.39
CA LYS A 278 -17.43 11.74 4.93
C LYS A 278 -18.37 12.88 4.53
N ALA A 279 -18.87 13.65 5.48
CA ALA A 279 -19.10 15.05 5.18
C ALA A 279 -17.70 15.66 4.93
N GLY A 280 -17.38 15.95 3.66
CA GLY A 280 -16.16 16.68 3.29
C GLY A 280 -14.91 15.86 2.91
N LEU A 281 -15.03 14.67 2.32
CA LEU A 281 -13.95 14.15 1.44
C LEU A 281 -14.43 14.69 0.12
N ASN A 282 -13.64 15.58 -0.49
CA ASN A 282 -13.86 15.84 -1.89
C ASN A 282 -13.89 14.47 -2.57
N ALA A 283 -14.99 14.13 -3.24
CA ALA A 283 -15.15 12.85 -3.89
C ALA A 283 -13.97 12.55 -4.83
N TRP A 284 -13.31 13.61 -5.32
CA TRP A 284 -12.07 13.55 -6.06
C TRP A 284 -10.90 12.87 -5.34
N GLU A 285 -10.72 13.12 -4.04
CA GLU A 285 -9.65 12.51 -3.26
C GLU A 285 -9.95 11.04 -2.95
N GLU A 286 -11.23 10.68 -2.77
CA GLU A 286 -11.65 9.27 -2.68
C GLU A 286 -11.42 8.55 -4.01
N ALA A 287 -11.65 9.22 -5.16
CA ALA A 287 -11.34 8.69 -6.47
C ALA A 287 -9.85 8.35 -6.60
N LYS A 288 -8.96 9.27 -6.20
CA LYS A 288 -7.51 9.06 -6.21
C LYS A 288 -7.10 7.85 -5.37
N ASN A 289 -7.64 7.73 -4.16
CA ASN A 289 -7.34 6.61 -3.25
C ASN A 289 -7.93 5.27 -3.75
N SER A 290 -9.06 5.30 -4.46
CA SER A 290 -9.60 4.12 -5.12
C SER A 290 -8.72 3.70 -6.30
N LEU A 291 -8.31 4.64 -7.15
CA LEU A 291 -7.43 4.38 -8.29
C LEU A 291 -6.06 3.84 -7.86
N ARG A 292 -5.52 4.29 -6.71
CA ARG A 292 -4.32 3.69 -6.10
C ARG A 292 -4.45 2.19 -5.82
N ARG A 293 -5.66 1.63 -5.71
CA ARG A 293 -5.86 0.18 -5.55
C ARG A 293 -5.98 -0.54 -6.90
N ILE A 294 -6.44 0.17 -7.93
CA ILE A 294 -6.68 -0.37 -9.28
C ILE A 294 -5.39 -0.38 -10.09
N VAL A 295 -4.64 0.72 -10.10
CA VAL A 295 -3.39 0.86 -10.84
C VAL A 295 -2.30 0.04 -10.14
N LEU A 296 -1.93 -1.12 -10.68
CA LEU A 296 -0.84 -1.94 -10.13
C LEU A 296 0.53 -1.40 -10.54
N VAL A 297 1.54 -1.53 -9.68
CA VAL A 297 2.91 -1.05 -9.96
C VAL A 297 3.45 -1.63 -11.27
N ARG A 298 3.19 -2.92 -11.51
CA ARG A 298 3.60 -3.64 -12.72
C ARG A 298 2.94 -3.14 -14.02
N GLU A 299 1.82 -2.44 -13.91
CA GLU A 299 1.01 -1.94 -15.03
C GLU A 299 1.16 -0.42 -15.22
N THR A 300 1.92 0.28 -14.37
CA THR A 300 2.07 1.75 -14.41
C THR A 300 2.44 2.30 -15.79
N GLY A 301 3.34 1.64 -16.52
CA GLY A 301 3.68 2.00 -17.89
C GLY A 301 2.50 1.92 -18.87
N SER A 302 1.70 0.84 -18.79
CA SER A 302 0.50 0.68 -19.64
C SER A 302 -0.60 1.69 -19.29
N TRP A 303 -0.74 2.09 -18.02
CA TRP A 303 -1.66 3.15 -17.61
C TRP A 303 -1.25 4.50 -18.17
N LEU A 304 0.03 4.85 -18.08
CA LEU A 304 0.54 6.11 -18.61
C LEU A 304 0.45 6.16 -20.15
N LYS A 305 0.74 5.03 -20.81
CA LYS A 305 0.57 4.86 -22.26
C LYS A 305 -0.88 5.03 -22.70
N LEU A 306 -1.85 4.45 -21.98
CA LEU A 306 -3.28 4.66 -22.23
C LEU A 306 -3.66 6.15 -22.21
N VAL A 307 -3.23 6.88 -21.17
CA VAL A 307 -3.50 8.32 -21.07
C VAL A 307 -2.90 9.08 -22.26
N TYR A 308 -1.65 8.78 -22.63
CA TYR A 308 -0.99 9.42 -23.77
C TYR A 308 -1.70 9.12 -25.10
N HIS A 309 -2.05 7.85 -25.35
CA HIS A 309 -2.74 7.44 -26.58
C HIS A 309 -4.11 8.11 -26.72
N LEU A 310 -4.83 8.30 -25.62
CA LEU A 310 -6.11 9.01 -25.60
C LEU A 310 -5.96 10.54 -25.61
N ALA A 311 -4.83 11.07 -25.13
CA ALA A 311 -4.50 12.48 -25.34
C ALA A 311 -4.21 12.79 -26.82
N CYS A 312 -3.89 11.79 -27.65
CA CYS A 312 -3.57 11.90 -29.06
C CYS A 312 -4.79 11.69 -30.00
N LEU A 313 -5.99 12.09 -29.56
CA LEU A 313 -7.22 12.02 -30.35
C LEU A 313 -7.52 13.37 -31.03
N PHE A 314 -7.96 13.27 -32.28
CA PHE A 314 -8.31 14.40 -33.13
C PHE A 314 -9.69 14.20 -33.78
N ASP A 315 -10.39 15.29 -34.07
CA ASP A 315 -11.62 15.24 -34.87
C ASP A 315 -11.31 15.04 -36.37
N LYS A 316 -12.35 14.88 -37.19
CA LYS A 316 -12.24 14.77 -38.66
C LYS A 316 -11.54 15.96 -39.36
N ASN A 317 -11.56 17.14 -38.75
CA ASN A 317 -10.90 18.34 -39.25
C ASN A 317 -9.45 18.44 -38.73
N GLN A 318 -8.98 17.41 -38.03
CA GLN A 318 -7.70 17.34 -37.34
C GLN A 318 -7.52 18.43 -36.28
N ASN A 319 -8.60 18.86 -35.63
CA ASN A 319 -8.52 19.63 -34.39
C ASN A 319 -8.24 18.68 -33.23
N TRP A 320 -7.41 19.12 -32.29
CA TRP A 320 -7.10 18.34 -31.11
C TRP A 320 -8.30 18.31 -30.16
N VAL A 321 -8.75 17.10 -29.80
CA VAL A 321 -9.85 16.87 -28.83
C VAL A 321 -9.34 16.16 -27.58
N GLY A 322 -8.29 15.35 -27.70
CA GLY A 322 -7.62 14.72 -26.58
C GLY A 322 -8.56 13.84 -25.75
N LEU A 323 -8.43 13.93 -24.42
CA LEU A 323 -9.15 13.05 -23.49
C LEU A 323 -10.67 13.21 -23.54
N SER A 324 -11.22 14.31 -24.07
CA SER A 324 -12.67 14.49 -24.16
C SER A 324 -13.33 13.42 -25.03
N ALA A 325 -12.62 12.95 -26.06
CA ALA A 325 -13.07 11.91 -26.97
C ALA A 325 -12.68 10.49 -26.52
N ALA A 326 -12.24 10.31 -25.27
CA ALA A 326 -11.70 9.04 -24.80
C ALA A 326 -12.69 7.86 -24.91
N ASN A 327 -14.00 8.11 -24.89
CA ASN A 327 -15.01 7.08 -25.11
C ASN A 327 -14.93 6.42 -26.49
N SER A 328 -14.30 7.07 -27.48
CA SER A 328 -14.08 6.53 -28.82
C SER A 328 -12.97 5.47 -28.89
N PHE A 329 -12.30 5.14 -27.78
CA PHE A 329 -11.20 4.15 -27.76
C PHE A 329 -11.61 2.79 -28.33
N GLU A 330 -12.87 2.39 -28.21
CA GLU A 330 -13.37 1.12 -28.74
C GLU A 330 -13.10 0.99 -30.25
N ASN A 331 -13.14 2.12 -30.99
CA ASN A 331 -12.84 2.19 -32.41
C ASN A 331 -11.37 1.91 -32.73
N PHE A 332 -10.47 2.12 -31.76
CA PHE A 332 -9.02 1.99 -31.89
C PHE A 332 -8.46 0.77 -31.14
N SER A 333 -9.30 0.05 -30.40
CA SER A 333 -8.92 -1.09 -29.56
C SER A 333 -8.22 -2.23 -30.31
N LYS A 334 -8.47 -2.34 -31.62
CA LYS A 334 -7.87 -3.35 -32.51
C LYS A 334 -6.53 -2.94 -33.11
N LEU A 335 -6.10 -1.69 -32.92
CA LEU A 335 -4.79 -1.24 -33.38
C LEU A 335 -3.69 -1.96 -32.58
N PRO A 336 -2.63 -2.50 -33.23
CA PRO A 336 -1.56 -3.24 -32.55
C PRO A 336 -0.94 -2.48 -31.37
N GLU A 337 -0.75 -1.16 -31.51
CA GLU A 337 -0.18 -0.28 -30.49
C GLU A 337 -1.05 -0.09 -29.25
N ASN A 338 -2.35 -0.43 -29.32
CA ASN A 338 -3.34 -0.30 -28.24
C ASN A 338 -3.63 -1.64 -27.54
N GLY A 339 -3.09 -2.76 -28.01
CA GLY A 339 -3.48 -4.09 -27.54
C GLY A 339 -3.27 -4.31 -26.04
N ASP A 340 -2.18 -3.78 -25.48
CA ASP A 340 -1.85 -3.83 -24.05
C ASP A 340 -2.64 -2.82 -23.19
N LEU A 341 -3.46 -1.98 -23.81
CA LEU A 341 -4.20 -0.90 -23.15
C LEU A 341 -5.68 -1.23 -22.93
N VAL A 342 -6.21 -2.21 -23.68
CA VAL A 342 -7.63 -2.59 -23.71
C VAL A 342 -8.14 -2.94 -22.32
N GLN A 343 -7.39 -3.74 -21.57
CA GLN A 343 -7.79 -4.14 -20.22
C GLN A 343 -7.89 -2.94 -19.27
N ASN A 344 -6.89 -2.04 -19.29
CA ASN A 344 -6.89 -0.84 -18.45
C ASN A 344 -8.07 0.09 -18.78
N PHE A 345 -8.38 0.24 -20.06
CA PHE A 345 -9.51 1.05 -20.52
C PHE A 345 -10.84 0.54 -19.95
N TYR A 346 -11.15 -0.76 -20.13
CA TYR A 346 -12.41 -1.33 -19.65
C TYR A 346 -12.47 -1.36 -18.13
N GLN A 347 -11.36 -1.68 -17.45
CA GLN A 347 -11.28 -1.65 -16.00
C GLN A 347 -11.60 -0.26 -15.45
N LEU A 348 -11.06 0.80 -16.06
CA LEU A 348 -11.34 2.18 -15.65
C LEU A 348 -12.79 2.57 -15.95
N LYS A 349 -13.31 2.18 -17.13
CA LYS A 349 -14.67 2.51 -17.58
C LYS A 349 -15.73 1.88 -16.66
N GLU A 350 -15.61 0.60 -16.34
CA GLU A 350 -16.51 -0.09 -15.40
C GLU A 350 -16.41 0.48 -13.98
N TRP A 351 -15.19 0.77 -13.54
CA TRP A 351 -14.97 1.38 -12.22
C TRP A 351 -15.57 2.78 -12.12
N LYS A 352 -15.47 3.60 -13.17
CA LYS A 352 -16.04 4.96 -13.23
C LYS A 352 -17.54 4.94 -12.93
N GLU A 353 -18.30 4.07 -13.60
CA GLU A 353 -19.75 4.00 -13.42
C GLU A 353 -20.10 3.65 -11.97
N THR A 354 -19.47 2.60 -11.44
CA THR A 354 -19.63 2.18 -10.04
C THR A 354 -19.25 3.28 -9.04
N PHE A 355 -18.17 4.02 -9.32
CA PHE A 355 -17.70 5.10 -8.46
C PHE A 355 -18.67 6.28 -8.43
N ASN A 356 -19.11 6.74 -9.60
CA ASN A 356 -20.02 7.87 -9.74
C ASN A 356 -21.38 7.57 -9.10
N GLU A 357 -21.95 6.37 -9.33
CA GLU A 357 -23.19 5.93 -8.69
C GLU A 357 -23.06 5.90 -7.16
N ARG A 358 -21.99 5.27 -6.65
CA ARG A 358 -21.79 5.10 -5.19
C ARG A 358 -21.59 6.43 -4.45
N ASN A 359 -20.92 7.37 -5.10
CA ASN A 359 -20.54 8.66 -4.51
C ASN A 359 -21.44 9.82 -4.94
N GLN A 360 -22.46 9.57 -5.78
CA GLN A 360 -23.36 10.58 -6.31
C GLN A 360 -22.60 11.73 -7.00
N THR A 361 -21.62 11.36 -7.82
CA THR A 361 -20.79 12.31 -8.60
C THR A 361 -21.00 12.14 -10.09
N SER A 362 -20.54 13.12 -10.86
CA SER A 362 -20.62 13.13 -12.32
C SER A 362 -19.26 13.43 -12.96
N PHE A 363 -18.18 12.88 -12.41
CA PHE A 363 -16.84 13.07 -12.99
C PHE A 363 -16.77 12.41 -14.37
N SER A 364 -16.10 13.09 -15.30
CA SER A 364 -15.94 12.60 -16.67
C SER A 364 -14.97 11.42 -16.73
N PHE A 365 -15.00 10.68 -17.83
CA PHE A 365 -14.02 9.62 -18.07
C PHE A 365 -12.65 10.24 -18.34
N ALA A 366 -12.63 11.39 -19.02
CA ALA A 366 -11.45 12.23 -19.18
C ALA A 366 -10.80 12.62 -17.82
N ASP A 367 -11.61 12.99 -16.82
CA ASP A 367 -11.14 13.26 -15.45
C ASP A 367 -10.45 12.04 -14.84
N PHE A 368 -11.12 10.88 -14.87
CA PHE A 368 -10.55 9.67 -14.26
C PHE A 368 -9.33 9.13 -14.99
N LEU A 369 -9.24 9.28 -16.31
CA LEU A 369 -8.03 8.94 -17.06
C LEU A 369 -6.85 9.79 -16.62
N ALA A 370 -7.05 11.11 -16.58
CA ALA A 370 -6.02 12.02 -16.16
C ALA A 370 -5.57 11.74 -14.71
N LEU A 371 -6.51 11.42 -13.82
CA LEU A 371 -6.20 11.01 -12.44
C LEU A 371 -5.47 9.66 -12.37
N ALA A 372 -5.87 8.66 -13.16
CA ALA A 372 -5.24 7.35 -13.20
C ALA A 372 -3.77 7.43 -13.64
N GLY A 373 -3.43 8.27 -14.63
CA GLY A 373 -2.04 8.47 -15.02
C GLY A 373 -1.22 9.19 -13.93
N THR A 374 -1.78 10.15 -13.19
CA THR A 374 -1.06 10.74 -12.02
C THR A 374 -0.77 9.68 -10.95
N VAL A 375 -1.73 8.78 -10.70
CA VAL A 375 -1.54 7.66 -9.77
C VAL A 375 -0.45 6.71 -10.27
N ALA A 376 -0.38 6.45 -11.58
CA ALA A 376 0.64 5.60 -12.18
C ALA A 376 2.05 6.21 -12.03
N ILE A 377 2.20 7.51 -12.26
CA ILE A 377 3.46 8.25 -12.06
C ILE A 377 3.87 8.24 -10.59
N GLU A 378 2.96 8.55 -9.66
CA GLU A 378 3.26 8.53 -8.22
C GLU A 378 3.66 7.13 -7.74
N LYS A 379 2.97 6.08 -8.21
CA LYS A 379 3.25 4.69 -7.81
C LYS A 379 4.58 4.16 -8.30
N SER A 380 5.06 4.69 -9.41
CA SER A 380 6.37 4.34 -9.96
C SER A 380 7.49 5.20 -9.38
N GLY A 381 7.23 6.04 -8.37
CA GLY A 381 8.25 6.89 -7.74
C GLY A 381 8.48 8.24 -8.42
N GLY A 382 7.66 8.58 -9.41
CA GLY A 382 7.73 9.84 -10.14
C GLY A 382 7.15 11.04 -9.37
N PRO A 383 7.08 12.22 -10.02
CA PRO A 383 6.62 13.43 -9.37
C PRO A 383 5.15 13.35 -8.94
N LYS A 384 4.84 13.94 -7.77
CA LYS A 384 3.45 14.21 -7.37
C LYS A 384 2.86 15.29 -8.28
N ILE A 385 1.76 14.96 -8.95
CA ILE A 385 1.02 15.87 -9.83
C ILE A 385 -0.35 16.09 -9.19
N GLN A 386 -0.65 17.35 -8.88
CA GLN A 386 -1.99 17.74 -8.46
C GLN A 386 -2.82 17.99 -9.70
N ILE A 387 -3.94 17.28 -9.82
CA ILE A 387 -4.88 17.40 -10.92
C ILE A 387 -6.27 17.62 -10.34
N GLU A 388 -6.99 18.60 -10.88
CA GLU A 388 -8.35 18.92 -10.47
C GLU A 388 -9.34 18.38 -11.53
N PRO A 389 -10.57 18.03 -11.12
CA PRO A 389 -11.61 17.61 -12.06
C PRO A 389 -12.16 18.81 -12.84
N GLY A 390 -12.81 18.54 -13.98
CA GLY A 390 -13.45 19.58 -14.79
C GLY A 390 -13.41 19.32 -16.29
N ARG A 391 -12.79 18.21 -16.72
CA ARG A 391 -12.82 17.76 -18.11
C ARG A 391 -14.23 17.31 -18.47
N LYS A 392 -14.52 17.30 -19.77
CA LYS A 392 -15.83 16.91 -20.30
C LYS A 392 -15.64 15.74 -21.25
N ASP A 393 -16.55 14.78 -21.17
CA ASP A 393 -16.66 13.73 -22.19
C ASP A 393 -17.48 14.29 -23.36
N GLU A 394 -16.94 14.21 -24.58
CA GLU A 394 -17.60 14.63 -25.81
C GLU A 394 -17.99 13.42 -26.66
N LEU A 395 -19.20 13.45 -27.20
CA LEU A 395 -19.69 12.48 -28.18
C LEU A 395 -19.41 13.01 -29.58
N LEU A 396 -18.33 12.52 -30.19
CA LEU A 396 -17.92 12.88 -31.54
C LEU A 396 -18.13 11.71 -32.49
N ASN A 397 -18.76 11.99 -33.64
CA ASN A 397 -19.11 10.95 -34.63
C ASN A 397 -17.89 10.43 -35.39
N GLU A 398 -16.87 11.27 -35.60
CA GLU A 398 -15.67 10.93 -36.36
C GLU A 398 -14.44 11.41 -35.59
N VAL A 399 -13.76 10.46 -34.96
CA VAL A 399 -12.52 10.66 -34.20
C VAL A 399 -11.43 9.83 -34.87
N VAL A 400 -10.22 10.36 -34.91
CA VAL A 400 -9.03 9.66 -35.38
C VAL A 400 -7.95 9.71 -34.29
N GLN A 401 -7.24 8.60 -34.11
CA GLN A 401 -6.05 8.54 -33.27
C GLN A 401 -4.82 8.83 -34.12
N ILE A 402 -4.07 9.86 -33.76
CA ILE A 402 -2.83 10.24 -34.44
C ILE A 402 -1.73 10.28 -33.39
N LEU A 403 -0.86 9.29 -33.38
CA LEU A 403 0.22 9.17 -32.39
C LEU A 403 1.51 9.83 -32.91
N PRO A 404 1.87 11.05 -32.47
CA PRO A 404 3.09 11.69 -32.95
C PRO A 404 4.32 10.85 -32.63
N LEU A 405 4.37 10.23 -31.44
CA LEU A 405 5.45 9.31 -31.07
C LEU A 405 5.49 7.99 -31.86
N GLY A 406 4.57 7.76 -32.80
CA GLY A 406 4.67 6.68 -33.79
C GLY A 406 5.23 7.09 -35.16
N MET A 407 5.43 8.40 -35.40
CA MET A 407 5.94 8.92 -36.68
C MET A 407 7.46 8.75 -36.80
N GLU A 408 8.02 8.83 -38.00
CA GLU A 408 9.46 8.59 -38.22
C GLU A 408 10.34 9.80 -37.90
N THR A 409 9.84 11.03 -38.13
CA THR A 409 10.65 12.25 -38.01
C THR A 409 10.02 13.30 -37.09
N GLN A 410 10.85 14.11 -36.44
CA GLN A 410 10.38 15.27 -35.66
C GLN A 410 9.59 16.27 -36.53
N LYS A 411 9.94 16.38 -37.82
CA LYS A 411 9.26 17.27 -38.77
C LYS A 411 7.78 16.89 -38.95
N ASP A 412 7.47 15.60 -38.90
CA ASP A 412 6.10 15.09 -39.03
C ASP A 412 5.32 15.18 -37.71
N GLN A 413 6.03 15.09 -36.57
CA GLN A 413 5.44 15.20 -35.23
C GLN A 413 5.01 16.62 -34.86
N LEU A 414 5.90 17.58 -35.09
CA LEU A 414 5.74 18.95 -34.59
C LEU A 414 4.43 19.61 -35.01
N PRO A 415 3.88 19.42 -36.23
CA PRO A 415 2.56 19.93 -36.59
C PRO A 415 1.44 19.45 -35.67
N TYR A 416 1.43 18.17 -35.28
CA TYR A 416 0.41 17.61 -34.39
C TYR A 416 0.64 18.00 -32.93
N LEU A 417 1.89 17.98 -32.47
CA LEU A 417 2.26 18.46 -31.14
C LEU A 417 1.85 19.92 -30.94
N LYS A 418 2.06 20.78 -31.94
CA LYS A 418 1.61 22.18 -31.90
C LYS A 418 0.09 22.32 -31.74
N LYS A 419 -0.70 21.46 -32.41
CA LYS A 419 -2.15 21.42 -32.23
C LYS A 419 -2.55 21.00 -30.80
N MET A 420 -1.75 20.14 -30.17
CA MET A 420 -1.85 19.77 -28.76
C MET A 420 -1.27 20.82 -27.80
N LYS A 421 -0.80 21.97 -28.31
CA LYS A 421 -0.10 23.02 -27.55
C LYS A 421 1.21 22.54 -26.89
N LEU A 422 1.90 21.62 -27.56
CA LEU A 422 3.17 21.04 -27.13
C LEU A 422 4.32 21.51 -28.02
N GLY A 423 5.49 21.71 -27.41
CA GLY A 423 6.74 22.06 -28.08
C GLY A 423 7.77 20.93 -28.11
N ILE A 424 8.99 21.25 -28.53
CA ILE A 424 10.13 20.31 -28.55
C ILE A 424 10.47 19.82 -27.12
N GLN A 425 10.38 20.70 -26.13
CA GLN A 425 10.57 20.32 -24.73
C GLN A 425 9.56 19.26 -24.27
N ASP A 426 8.28 19.45 -24.59
CA ASP A 426 7.23 18.50 -24.25
C ASP A 426 7.44 17.15 -24.97
N LEU A 427 7.90 17.16 -26.23
CA LEU A 427 8.27 15.94 -26.95
C LEU A 427 9.35 15.14 -26.21
N VAL A 428 10.43 15.80 -25.80
CA VAL A 428 11.53 15.16 -25.04
C VAL A 428 11.01 14.58 -23.72
N LEU A 429 10.14 15.32 -23.01
CA LEU A 429 9.57 14.91 -21.72
C LEU A 429 8.62 13.72 -21.85
N VAL A 430 7.70 13.73 -22.81
CA VAL A 430 6.79 12.59 -23.07
C VAL A 430 7.60 11.36 -23.49
N SER A 431 8.66 11.53 -24.30
CA SER A 431 9.56 10.43 -24.63
C SER A 431 10.25 9.86 -23.39
N GLY A 432 10.63 10.72 -22.44
CA GLY A 432 11.14 10.36 -21.12
C GLY A 432 10.24 9.44 -20.29
N ALA A 433 8.92 9.46 -20.51
CA ALA A 433 7.98 8.56 -19.85
C ALA A 433 8.23 7.08 -20.17
N ARG A 434 8.94 6.78 -21.27
CA ARG A 434 9.39 5.42 -21.62
C ARG A 434 10.44 4.85 -20.67
N THR A 435 10.85 5.62 -19.65
CA THR A 435 11.63 5.09 -18.53
C THR A 435 10.88 3.95 -17.79
N ILE A 436 9.54 3.97 -17.83
CA ILE A 436 8.69 2.90 -17.30
C ILE A 436 7.94 2.16 -18.41
N GLY A 437 7.61 0.90 -18.14
CA GLY A 437 6.83 0.05 -19.04
C GLY A 437 7.66 -0.72 -20.05
N TRP A 438 6.95 -1.27 -21.04
CA TRP A 438 7.45 -2.25 -21.98
C TRP A 438 6.98 -1.90 -23.39
N LEU A 439 7.82 -2.18 -24.39
CA LEU A 439 7.46 -2.11 -25.80
C LEU A 439 7.84 -3.44 -26.45
N GLY A 440 6.86 -4.16 -26.99
CA GLY A 440 7.11 -5.46 -27.62
C GLY A 440 7.67 -6.53 -26.66
N GLY A 441 7.43 -6.38 -25.35
CA GLY A 441 7.94 -7.30 -24.32
C GLY A 441 9.33 -6.93 -23.77
N GLU A 442 9.96 -5.88 -24.28
CA GLU A 442 11.27 -5.40 -23.82
C GLU A 442 11.14 -4.04 -23.12
N SER A 443 11.91 -3.83 -22.05
CA SER A 443 11.96 -2.56 -21.32
C SER A 443 13.10 -1.69 -21.83
N PHE A 444 12.86 -0.38 -21.94
CA PHE A 444 13.92 0.56 -22.35
C PHE A 444 14.99 0.76 -21.25
N THR A 445 14.61 0.57 -20.00
CA THR A 445 15.49 0.74 -18.83
C THR A 445 15.62 -0.57 -18.06
N ALA A 446 16.64 -0.64 -17.19
CA ALA A 446 16.88 -1.80 -16.33
C ALA A 446 15.80 -1.99 -15.25
N ASN A 447 15.09 -0.91 -14.87
CA ASN A 447 14.00 -0.96 -13.90
C ASN A 447 12.73 -0.32 -14.48
N PRO A 448 11.91 -1.07 -15.25
CA PRO A 448 10.73 -0.54 -15.93
C PRO A 448 9.56 -0.16 -15.01
N TYR A 449 9.75 -0.26 -13.69
CA TYR A 449 8.75 0.10 -12.69
C TYR A 449 9.09 1.41 -11.97
N ASN A 450 10.27 1.99 -12.23
CA ASN A 450 10.73 3.21 -11.59
C ASN A 450 10.71 4.39 -12.56
N PHE A 451 9.94 5.42 -12.23
CA PHE A 451 9.87 6.65 -12.98
C PHE A 451 11.04 7.55 -12.56
N ASP A 452 12.10 7.52 -13.36
CA ASP A 452 13.33 8.29 -13.16
C ASP A 452 13.90 8.80 -14.50
N ASN A 453 15.07 9.42 -14.49
CA ASN A 453 15.71 9.94 -15.70
C ASN A 453 16.58 8.90 -16.44
N SER A 454 16.46 7.60 -16.14
CA SER A 454 17.25 6.52 -16.75
C SER A 454 17.07 6.44 -18.26
N TYR A 455 15.87 6.78 -18.77
CA TYR A 455 15.62 6.90 -20.22
C TYR A 455 16.68 7.75 -20.92
N PHE A 456 17.00 8.94 -20.39
CA PHE A 456 17.95 9.85 -21.03
C PHE A 456 19.39 9.31 -20.96
N HIS A 457 19.76 8.64 -19.87
CA HIS A 457 21.06 7.97 -19.77
C HIS A 457 21.22 6.82 -20.76
N VAL A 458 20.18 5.98 -20.90
CA VAL A 458 20.18 4.89 -21.88
C VAL A 458 20.26 5.46 -23.29
N LEU A 459 19.48 6.50 -23.59
CA LEU A 459 19.47 7.17 -24.89
C LEU A 459 20.86 7.71 -25.27
N LEU A 460 21.53 8.42 -24.35
CA LEU A 460 22.86 8.98 -24.58
C LEU A 460 23.95 7.89 -24.71
N ARG A 461 23.83 6.78 -23.98
CA ARG A 461 24.79 5.65 -24.06
C ARG A 461 24.61 4.83 -25.33
N ALA A 462 23.37 4.61 -25.75
CA ALA A 462 23.05 3.77 -26.90
C ALA A 462 23.43 4.42 -28.23
N GLY A 463 23.51 5.75 -28.29
CA GLY A 463 23.77 6.48 -29.53
C GLY A 463 22.63 6.30 -30.54
N LEU A 464 22.90 6.44 -31.84
CA LEU A 464 21.87 6.31 -32.89
C LEU A 464 21.51 4.85 -33.23
N GLU A 465 22.30 3.88 -32.78
CA GLU A 465 22.22 2.46 -33.19
C GLU A 465 21.71 1.51 -32.09
N GLY A 466 21.20 2.06 -30.98
CA GLY A 466 20.61 1.26 -29.90
C GLY A 466 19.48 0.33 -30.38
N PRO A 467 19.44 -0.94 -29.93
CA PRO A 467 18.49 -1.95 -30.42
C PRO A 467 17.03 -1.67 -30.01
N LEU A 468 16.82 -0.98 -28.89
CA LEU A 468 15.49 -0.63 -28.35
C LEU A 468 15.01 0.77 -28.77
N LEU A 469 15.80 1.47 -29.58
CA LEU A 469 15.46 2.81 -30.04
C LEU A 469 14.39 2.71 -31.13
N ILE A 470 13.27 3.39 -30.90
CA ILE A 470 12.31 3.67 -31.97
C ILE A 470 12.83 4.86 -32.79
N PRO A 471 12.33 5.10 -34.02
CA PRO A 471 12.74 6.24 -34.84
C PRO A 471 12.78 7.56 -34.05
N ASN A 472 11.81 7.78 -33.16
CA ASN A 472 11.70 9.00 -32.38
C ASN A 472 12.80 9.21 -31.36
N ASP A 473 13.25 8.16 -30.69
CA ASP A 473 14.39 8.30 -29.78
C ASP A 473 15.64 8.76 -30.54
N ARG A 474 15.85 8.21 -31.74
CA ARG A 474 17.00 8.58 -32.58
C ARG A 474 16.92 10.03 -33.01
N GLU A 475 15.74 10.51 -33.37
CA GLU A 475 15.55 11.89 -33.79
C GLU A 475 15.84 12.89 -32.67
N LEU A 476 15.54 12.56 -31.40
CA LEU A 476 15.90 13.41 -30.26
C LEU A 476 17.40 13.72 -30.19
N LEU A 477 18.25 12.82 -30.68
CA LEU A 477 19.70 13.00 -30.69
C LEU A 477 20.22 13.72 -31.95
N LYS A 478 19.42 13.85 -33.01
CA LYS A 478 19.83 14.50 -34.26
C LYS A 478 19.59 16.01 -34.26
N ASN A 479 18.57 16.49 -33.55
CA ASN A 479 18.26 17.91 -33.44
C ASN A 479 19.00 18.51 -32.23
N ASP A 480 19.72 19.62 -32.44
CA ASP A 480 20.55 20.25 -31.41
C ASP A 480 19.76 20.74 -30.18
N GLU A 481 18.54 21.27 -30.40
CA GLU A 481 17.67 21.75 -29.33
C GLU A 481 17.15 20.58 -28.48
N SER A 482 16.64 19.50 -29.11
CA SER A 482 16.19 18.32 -28.37
C SER A 482 17.34 17.60 -27.70
N ARG A 483 18.52 17.55 -28.33
CA ARG A 483 19.72 16.93 -27.75
C ARG A 483 20.21 17.68 -26.52
N ALA A 484 20.18 19.01 -26.54
CA ALA A 484 20.52 19.83 -25.36
C ALA A 484 19.57 19.53 -24.19
N LEU A 485 18.27 19.41 -24.45
CA LEU A 485 17.28 19.05 -23.44
C LEU A 485 17.47 17.63 -22.89
N VAL A 486 17.81 16.66 -23.75
CA VAL A 486 18.15 15.28 -23.31
C VAL A 486 19.33 15.28 -22.34
N LEU A 487 20.37 16.09 -22.62
CA LEU A 487 21.52 16.25 -21.72
C LEU A 487 21.12 16.88 -20.39
N ASP A 488 20.32 17.95 -20.43
CA ASP A 488 19.82 18.62 -19.24
C ASP A 488 19.06 17.66 -18.31
N TYR A 489 18.12 16.88 -18.84
CA TYR A 489 17.33 15.93 -18.05
C TYR A 489 18.13 14.70 -17.60
N ALA A 490 19.17 14.31 -18.34
CA ALA A 490 20.10 13.29 -17.88
C ALA A 490 20.95 13.79 -16.68
N LEU A 491 21.28 15.09 -16.62
CA LEU A 491 22.09 15.66 -15.55
C LEU A 491 21.26 16.05 -14.32
N ASP A 492 20.02 16.50 -14.52
CA ASP A 492 19.15 16.99 -13.45
C ASP A 492 17.80 16.24 -13.42
N PRO A 493 17.67 15.19 -12.58
CA PRO A 493 16.40 14.47 -12.43
C PRO A 493 15.30 15.33 -11.81
N SER A 494 15.65 16.36 -11.02
CA SER A 494 14.67 17.25 -10.40
C SER A 494 14.02 18.14 -11.47
N LYS A 495 14.83 18.70 -12.38
CA LYS A 495 14.36 19.45 -13.54
C LYS A 495 13.46 18.60 -14.44
N PHE A 496 13.86 17.35 -14.72
CA PHE A 496 13.00 16.41 -15.46
C PHE A 496 11.63 16.26 -14.80
N PHE A 497 11.60 16.06 -13.48
CA PHE A 497 10.36 15.88 -12.73
C PHE A 497 9.48 17.14 -12.72
N GLU A 498 10.06 18.34 -12.55
CA GLU A 498 9.30 19.58 -12.57
C GLU A 498 8.69 19.87 -13.95
N ASP A 499 9.50 19.76 -15.00
CA ASP A 499 9.05 20.03 -16.36
C ASP A 499 8.03 18.97 -16.82
N PHE A 500 8.23 17.69 -16.45
CA PHE A 500 7.28 16.62 -16.78
C PHE A 500 5.89 16.85 -16.16
N LYS A 501 5.79 17.42 -14.94
CA LYS A 501 4.49 17.78 -14.35
C LYS A 501 3.73 18.74 -15.26
N SER A 502 4.41 19.77 -15.77
CA SER A 502 3.83 20.77 -16.67
C SER A 502 3.34 20.13 -17.97
N THR A 503 4.17 19.29 -18.60
CA THR A 503 3.79 18.57 -19.81
C THR A 503 2.62 17.62 -19.58
N TYR A 504 2.61 16.88 -18.47
CA TYR A 504 1.50 15.98 -18.13
C TYR A 504 0.17 16.75 -17.97
N LEU A 505 0.20 17.93 -17.34
CA LEU A 505 -0.99 18.78 -17.23
C LEU A 505 -1.47 19.25 -18.62
N LYS A 506 -0.57 19.67 -19.52
CA LYS A 506 -0.93 20.07 -20.89
C LYS A 506 -1.60 18.95 -21.68
N ILE A 507 -1.03 17.75 -21.70
CA ILE A 507 -1.58 16.63 -22.49
C ILE A 507 -2.91 16.12 -21.95
N THR A 508 -3.16 16.36 -20.67
CA THR A 508 -4.40 15.96 -20.01
C THR A 508 -5.38 17.12 -19.83
N THR A 509 -5.18 18.30 -20.44
CA THR A 509 -6.10 19.44 -20.20
C THR A 509 -7.46 19.23 -20.86
#